data_AF-A0A2E2CTU4-F1
#
_entry.id   AF-A0A2E2CTU4-F1
#
_cell.length_a   1.000
_cell.length_b   1.000
_cell.length_c   1.000
_cell.angle_alpha   90.00
_cell.angle_beta   90.00
_cell.angle_gamma   90.00
#
_symmetry.space_group_name_H-M   'P 1'
#
loop_
_entity.id
_entity.type
_entity.pdbx_description
1 polymer ?
#
loop_
_entity_poly.entity_id
_entity_poly.type
_entity_poly.pdbx_seq_one_letter_code
_entity_poly.pdbx_strand_id
1 'polypeptide(L)'
;MKSMSVAKQKANTITPKARKLVDTLVASGCTITEASKVAGYKGNSSRVSASRMLRKPEVQQYMFEQIQKNLGMSAVKAQHRLLDLCSSAKSEYVQLEASKDILDRAGFKAPDKHQHLVKGDFSINIDLK
;
A
#
# COMPACT_ATOMS: atom_id res chain seq x y z
N MET A 1 -10.33 -26.00 17.70
CA MET A 1 -9.29 -24.94 17.61
C MET A 1 -8.06 -25.45 16.83
N LYS A 2 -8.16 -25.67 15.51
CA LYS A 2 -7.02 -26.14 14.68
C LYS A 2 -7.00 -25.64 13.22
N SER A 3 -7.81 -24.62 12.88
CA SER A 3 -7.99 -24.16 11.49
C SER A 3 -7.24 -22.89 11.09
N MET A 4 -6.49 -22.25 11.99
CA MET A 4 -5.77 -20.98 11.71
C MET A 4 -4.28 -21.14 11.36
N SER A 5 -3.72 -22.35 11.37
CA SER A 5 -2.27 -22.56 11.13
C SER A 5 -1.92 -22.98 9.70
N VAL A 6 -2.88 -23.43 8.90
CA VAL A 6 -2.60 -23.99 7.56
C VAL A 6 -2.60 -22.90 6.47
N ALA A 7 -3.29 -21.78 6.68
CA ALA A 7 -3.35 -20.68 5.70
C ALA A 7 -2.09 -19.79 5.65
N LYS A 8 -1.23 -19.86 6.68
CA LYS A 8 0.00 -19.03 6.78
C LYS A 8 1.22 -19.63 6.04
N GLN A 9 1.09 -20.83 5.45
CA GLN A 9 2.19 -21.59 4.87
C GLN A 9 2.31 -21.57 3.33
N LYS A 10 1.48 -20.80 2.61
CA LYS A 10 1.76 -20.46 1.19
C LYS A 10 2.55 -19.16 1.02
N ALA A 11 3.14 -18.65 2.10
CA ALA A 11 4.17 -17.63 1.98
C ALA A 11 5.45 -18.25 1.39
N ASN A 12 5.87 -17.72 0.24
CA ASN A 12 7.26 -17.71 -0.22
C ASN A 12 7.90 -18.96 -0.82
N THR A 13 7.36 -19.41 -1.96
CA THR A 13 8.25 -19.96 -3.01
C THR A 13 8.23 -19.08 -4.26
N ILE A 14 8.40 -17.77 -4.08
CA ILE A 14 8.78 -16.91 -5.20
C ILE A 14 10.18 -17.32 -5.69
N THR A 15 10.34 -17.42 -7.00
CA THR A 15 11.64 -17.74 -7.60
C THR A 15 12.66 -16.67 -7.20
N PRO A 16 13.94 -17.02 -6.91
CA PRO A 16 14.97 -16.04 -6.56
C PRO A 16 15.11 -14.90 -7.58
N LYS A 17 14.91 -15.20 -8.87
CA LYS A 17 14.88 -14.21 -9.96
C LYS A 17 13.71 -13.23 -9.86
N ALA A 18 12.52 -13.71 -9.46
CA ALA A 18 11.34 -12.89 -9.27
C ALA A 18 11.48 -12.01 -8.01
N ARG A 19 12.07 -12.56 -6.94
CA ARG A 19 12.42 -11.80 -5.74
C ARG A 19 13.36 -10.64 -6.06
N LYS A 20 14.48 -10.93 -6.72
CA LYS A 20 15.46 -9.91 -7.12
C LYS A 20 14.86 -8.83 -8.02
N LEU A 21 13.93 -9.20 -8.91
CA LEU A 21 13.19 -8.24 -9.75
C LEU A 21 12.32 -7.28 -8.94
N VAL A 22 11.59 -7.81 -7.96
CA VAL A 22 10.74 -6.99 -7.10
C VAL A 22 11.57 -6.11 -6.18
N ASP A 23 12.62 -6.66 -5.57
CA ASP A 23 13.48 -5.92 -4.64
C ASP A 23 14.18 -4.74 -5.35
N THR A 24 14.66 -4.94 -6.58
CA THR A 24 15.26 -3.85 -7.36
C THR A 24 14.25 -2.78 -7.73
N LEU A 25 13.04 -3.18 -8.12
CA LEU A 25 11.96 -2.25 -8.48
C LEU A 25 11.53 -1.39 -7.27
N VAL A 26 11.33 -2.00 -6.10
CA VAL A 26 10.91 -1.29 -4.89
C VAL A 26 12.03 -0.41 -4.32
N ALA A 27 13.29 -0.86 -4.37
CA ALA A 27 14.40 -0.10 -3.80
C ALA A 27 14.83 1.10 -4.65
N SER A 28 14.83 0.96 -5.97
CA SER A 28 15.38 1.98 -6.88
C SER A 28 14.32 2.78 -7.65
N GLY A 29 13.08 2.30 -7.72
CA GLY A 29 12.02 2.94 -8.51
C GLY A 29 12.31 2.96 -10.02
N CYS A 30 13.22 2.11 -10.51
CA CYS A 30 13.65 2.07 -11.90
C CYS A 30 12.60 1.43 -12.83
N THR A 31 12.83 1.56 -14.15
CA THR A 31 11.96 0.96 -15.16
C THR A 31 11.99 -0.57 -15.13
N ILE A 32 10.90 -1.23 -15.55
CA ILE A 32 10.83 -2.71 -15.63
C ILE A 32 11.98 -3.28 -16.49
N THR A 33 12.39 -2.54 -17.53
CA THR A 33 13.54 -2.87 -18.38
C THR A 33 14.84 -2.95 -17.59
N GLU A 34 15.14 -1.97 -16.75
CA GLU A 34 16.37 -1.94 -15.95
C GLU A 34 16.33 -2.99 -14.84
N ALA A 35 15.21 -3.06 -14.12
CA ALA A 35 14.99 -4.08 -13.09
C ALA A 35 15.16 -5.50 -13.66
N SER A 36 14.65 -5.75 -14.88
CA SER A 36 14.79 -7.05 -15.55
C SER A 36 16.23 -7.41 -15.91
N LYS A 37 17.04 -6.43 -16.33
CA LYS A 37 18.47 -6.64 -16.60
C LYS A 37 19.22 -7.02 -15.32
N VAL A 38 18.96 -6.30 -14.22
CA VAL A 38 19.61 -6.55 -12.91
C VAL A 38 19.17 -7.89 -12.30
N ALA A 39 17.90 -8.27 -12.49
CA ALA A 39 17.37 -9.56 -12.07
C ALA A 39 17.86 -10.76 -12.91
N GLY A 40 18.55 -10.50 -14.02
CA GLY A 40 19.16 -11.53 -14.86
C GLY A 40 18.23 -12.11 -15.94
N TYR A 41 17.21 -11.37 -16.37
CA TYR A 41 16.42 -11.72 -17.56
C TYR A 41 17.22 -11.36 -18.81
N LYS A 42 17.53 -12.34 -19.66
CA LYS A 42 18.32 -12.17 -20.89
C LYS A 42 17.42 -12.05 -22.12
N GLY A 43 17.86 -11.28 -23.11
CA GLY A 43 17.25 -11.19 -24.44
C GLY A 43 16.34 -9.98 -24.69
N ASN A 44 15.95 -9.80 -25.95
CA ASN A 44 15.08 -8.71 -26.42
C ASN A 44 13.67 -8.73 -25.80
N SER A 45 13.25 -9.88 -25.26
CA SER A 45 11.96 -10.08 -24.58
C SER A 45 12.06 -10.07 -23.04
N SER A 46 13.18 -9.59 -22.48
CA SER A 46 13.41 -9.47 -21.03
C SER A 46 12.30 -8.67 -20.33
N ARG A 47 11.91 -7.53 -20.90
CA ARG A 47 10.79 -6.70 -20.40
C ARG A 47 9.47 -7.47 -20.33
N VAL A 48 9.12 -8.20 -21.38
CA VAL A 48 7.85 -8.93 -21.48
C VAL A 48 7.82 -10.08 -20.47
N SER A 49 8.94 -10.78 -20.32
CA SER A 49 9.09 -11.88 -19.37
C SER A 49 8.98 -11.38 -17.93
N ALA A 50 9.64 -10.27 -17.60
CA ALA A 50 9.54 -9.62 -16.30
C ALA A 50 8.11 -9.12 -16.03
N SER A 51 7.45 -8.50 -17.02
CA SER A 51 6.06 -8.05 -16.88
C SER A 51 5.10 -9.21 -16.63
N ARG A 52 5.25 -10.35 -17.33
CA ARG A 52 4.47 -11.56 -17.06
C ARG A 52 4.71 -12.10 -15.65
N MET A 53 5.96 -12.07 -15.17
CA MET A 53 6.30 -12.51 -13.82
C MET A 53 5.63 -11.64 -12.74
N LEU A 54 5.63 -10.32 -12.92
CA LEU A 54 5.00 -9.37 -11.99
C LEU A 54 3.47 -9.50 -11.92
N ARG A 55 2.83 -10.14 -12.91
CA ARG A 55 1.38 -10.40 -12.91
C ARG A 55 0.99 -11.65 -12.11
N LYS A 56 1.96 -12.48 -11.72
CA LYS A 56 1.65 -13.67 -10.93
C LYS A 56 1.18 -13.26 -9.52
N PRO A 57 0.08 -13.84 -8.99
CA PRO A 57 -0.46 -13.46 -7.68
C PRO A 57 0.58 -13.58 -6.55
N GLU A 58 1.40 -14.62 -6.57
CA GLU A 58 2.48 -14.84 -5.59
C GLU A 58 3.54 -13.73 -5.60
N VAL A 59 3.85 -13.18 -6.78
CA VAL A 59 4.84 -12.11 -6.96
C VAL A 59 4.21 -10.76 -6.60
N GLN A 60 2.94 -10.55 -6.93
CA GLN A 60 2.20 -9.35 -6.54
C GLN A 60 2.05 -9.25 -5.02
N GLN A 61 1.75 -10.36 -4.35
CA GLN A 61 1.67 -10.40 -2.89
C GLN A 61 3.03 -10.04 -2.27
N TYR A 62 4.12 -10.65 -2.74
CA TYR A 62 5.46 -10.29 -2.26
C TYR A 62 5.82 -8.82 -2.54
N MET A 63 5.47 -8.31 -3.71
CA MET A 63 5.67 -6.90 -4.06
C MET A 63 4.92 -5.98 -3.10
N PHE A 64 3.66 -6.30 -2.80
CA PHE A 64 2.86 -5.53 -1.85
C PHE A 64 3.47 -5.56 -0.44
N GLU A 65 3.91 -6.72 0.04
CA GLU A 65 4.61 -6.85 1.32
C GLU A 65 5.90 -5.99 1.37
N GLN A 66 6.69 -5.95 0.29
CA GLN A 66 7.89 -5.13 0.22
C GLN A 66 7.58 -3.63 0.16
N ILE A 67 6.55 -3.24 -0.59
CA ILE A 67 6.07 -1.85 -0.62
C ILE A 67 5.62 -1.41 0.77
N GLN A 68 4.86 -2.24 1.50
CA GLN A 68 4.44 -1.93 2.86
C GLN A 68 5.63 -1.73 3.81
N LYS A 69 6.64 -2.60 3.74
CA LYS A 69 7.86 -2.47 4.54
C LYS A 69 8.61 -1.17 4.21
N ASN A 70 8.77 -0.87 2.93
CA ASN A 70 9.43 0.36 2.48
C ASN A 70 8.63 1.61 2.90
N LEU A 71 7.30 1.55 2.78
CA LEU A 71 6.41 2.62 3.21
C LEU A 71 6.51 2.85 4.72
N GLY A 72 6.60 1.80 5.54
CA GLY A 72 6.84 1.94 6.98
C GLY A 72 8.11 2.74 7.29
N MET A 73 9.22 2.43 6.61
CA MET A 73 10.47 3.19 6.77
C MET A 73 10.36 4.64 6.29
N SER A 74 9.65 4.84 5.18
CA SER A 74 9.39 6.18 4.62
C SER A 74 8.47 7.01 5.52
N ALA A 75 7.50 6.35 6.17
CA ALA A 75 6.57 6.97 7.10
C ALA A 75 7.29 7.51 8.34
N VAL A 76 8.31 6.81 8.87
CA VAL A 76 9.14 7.32 9.97
C VAL A 76 9.82 8.64 9.56
N LYS A 77 10.42 8.69 8.37
CA LYS A 77 11.04 9.93 7.86
C LYS A 77 10.01 11.05 7.66
N ALA A 78 8.83 10.73 7.12
CA ALA A 78 7.76 11.69 6.93
C ALA A 78 7.23 12.23 8.27
N GLN A 79 7.11 11.37 9.28
CA GLN A 79 6.71 11.77 10.64
C GLN A 79 7.71 12.76 11.25
N HIS A 80 9.01 12.47 11.19
CA HIS A 80 10.03 13.41 11.65
C HIS A 80 9.94 14.75 10.91
N ARG A 81 9.76 14.71 9.59
CA ARG A 81 9.62 15.92 8.79
C ARG A 81 8.39 16.76 9.19
N LEU A 82 7.27 16.13 9.52
CA LEU A 82 6.07 16.82 10.02
C LEU A 82 6.33 17.51 11.37
N LEU A 83 7.05 16.85 12.28
CA LEU A 83 7.44 17.44 13.56
C LEU A 83 8.33 18.68 13.35
N ASP A 84 9.33 18.58 12.46
CA ASP A 84 10.19 19.72 12.13
C ASP A 84 9.39 20.89 11.53
N LEU A 85 8.46 20.59 10.61
CA LEU A 85 7.62 21.60 9.98
C LEU A 85 6.70 22.30 11.00
N CYS A 86 6.19 21.56 11.98
CA CYS A 86 5.37 22.10 13.06
C CYS A 86 6.13 23.13 13.90
N SER A 87 7.42 22.91 14.18
CA SER A 87 8.20 23.78 15.07
C SER A 87 9.04 24.85 14.38
N SER A 88 9.51 24.61 13.15
CA SER A 88 10.57 25.43 12.55
C SER A 88 10.30 25.88 11.11
N ALA A 89 9.11 25.65 10.55
CA ALA A 89 8.81 26.15 9.20
C ALA A 89 8.73 27.68 9.19
N LYS A 90 9.24 28.35 8.15
CA LYS A 90 9.19 29.82 8.05
C LYS A 90 7.78 30.38 7.83
N SER A 91 6.87 29.55 7.32
CA SER A 91 5.50 29.92 7.03
C SER A 91 4.60 29.43 8.16
N GLU A 92 3.93 30.36 8.83
CA GLU A 92 2.94 30.06 9.87
C GLU A 92 1.81 29.17 9.34
N TYR A 93 1.39 29.36 8.08
CA TYR A 93 0.41 28.50 7.44
C TYR A 93 0.88 27.04 7.38
N VAL A 94 2.13 26.80 6.97
CA VAL A 94 2.70 25.44 6.92
C VAL A 94 2.86 24.84 8.32
N GLN A 95 3.23 25.64 9.32
CA GLN A 95 3.27 25.19 10.72
C GLN A 95 1.88 24.79 11.22
N LEU A 96 0.87 25.62 10.96
CA LEU A 96 -0.51 25.39 11.36
C LEU A 96 -1.08 24.14 10.70
N GLU A 97 -0.87 23.97 9.39
CA GLU A 97 -1.31 22.78 8.67
C GLU A 97 -0.61 21.54 9.20
N ALA A 98 0.71 21.56 9.41
CA ALA A 98 1.43 20.43 10.02
C ALA A 98 0.91 20.09 11.42
N SER A 99 0.58 21.11 12.22
CA SER A 99 0.00 20.93 13.57
C SER A 99 -1.36 20.26 13.52
N LYS A 100 -2.27 20.72 12.64
CA LYS A 100 -3.58 20.09 12.41
C LYS A 100 -3.43 18.65 11.95
N ASP A 101 -2.50 18.41 11.02
CA ASP A 101 -2.21 17.10 10.46
C ASP A 101 -1.73 16.10 11.53
N ILE A 102 -0.98 16.55 12.54
CA ILE A 102 -0.55 15.74 13.67
C ILE A 102 -1.74 15.45 14.59
N LEU A 103 -2.56 16.45 14.90
CA LEU A 103 -3.74 16.31 15.77
C LEU A 103 -4.78 15.35 15.16
N ASP A 104 -5.04 15.47 13.86
CA ASP A 104 -5.96 14.61 13.13
C ASP A 104 -5.49 13.15 13.17
N ARG A 105 -4.19 12.89 12.99
CA ARG A 105 -3.62 11.53 13.05
C ARG A 105 -3.54 10.97 14.47
N ALA A 106 -3.43 11.83 15.48
CA ALA A 106 -3.49 11.44 16.89
C ALA A 106 -4.92 11.16 17.38
N GLY A 107 -5.94 11.41 16.54
CA GLY A 107 -7.33 11.15 16.87
C GLY A 107 -8.04 12.28 17.63
N PHE A 108 -7.46 13.48 17.66
CA PHE A 108 -8.10 14.66 18.25
C PHE A 108 -9.07 15.37 17.30
N LYS A 109 -9.30 14.81 16.11
CA LYS A 109 -10.30 15.30 15.17
C LYS A 109 -11.71 15.04 15.70
N ALA A 110 -12.62 15.99 15.47
CA ALA A 110 -14.03 15.77 15.73
C ALA A 110 -14.54 14.53 14.95
N PRO A 111 -15.37 13.67 15.56
CA PRO A 111 -15.89 12.49 14.90
C PRO A 111 -16.72 12.87 13.67
N ASP A 112 -16.50 12.16 12.57
CA ASP A 112 -17.25 12.37 11.33
C ASP A 112 -18.72 12.00 11.57
N LYS A 113 -19.62 12.91 11.20
CA LYS A 113 -21.07 12.67 11.26
C LYS A 113 -21.45 11.71 10.14
N HIS A 114 -21.55 10.42 10.43
CA HIS A 114 -22.11 9.45 9.50
C HIS A 114 -23.65 9.55 9.52
N GLN A 115 -24.22 10.11 8.46
CA GLN A 115 -25.67 10.08 8.24
C GLN A 115 -26.07 8.70 7.71
N HIS A 116 -26.51 7.82 8.59
CA HIS A 116 -27.16 6.57 8.18
C HIS A 116 -28.56 6.89 7.65
N LEU A 117 -28.69 6.98 6.33
CA LEU A 117 -29.99 7.02 5.69
C LEU A 117 -30.61 5.62 5.79
N VAL A 118 -31.42 5.40 6.83
CA VAL A 118 -32.23 4.18 6.96
C VAL A 118 -33.28 4.23 5.84
N LYS A 119 -32.95 3.65 4.69
CA LYS A 119 -33.90 3.43 3.60
C LYS A 119 -34.78 2.26 4.05
N GLY A 120 -35.90 2.58 4.70
CA GLY A 120 -36.89 1.58 5.07
C GLY A 120 -37.46 0.96 3.79
N ASP A 121 -37.16 -0.31 3.54
CA ASP A 121 -37.77 -1.09 2.47
C ASP A 121 -39.21 -1.39 2.86
N PHE A 122 -40.14 -0.52 2.48
CA PHE A 122 -41.58 -0.78 2.62
C PHE A 122 -42.03 -1.70 1.47
N SER A 123 -42.21 -2.99 1.75
CA SER A 123 -42.85 -3.93 0.84
C SER A 123 -44.37 -3.82 0.97
N ILE A 124 -45.04 -3.24 -0.02
CA ILE A 124 -46.50 -3.22 -0.09
C ILE A 124 -46.94 -4.30 -1.09
N ASN A 125 -47.50 -5.40 -0.59
CA ASN A 125 -48.19 -6.40 -1.42
C ASN A 125 -49.67 -6.02 -1.46
N ILE A 126 -50.16 -5.59 -2.63
CA ILE A 126 -51.59 -5.35 -2.85
C ILE A 126 -52.15 -6.57 -3.57
N ASP A 127 -53.10 -7.24 -2.93
CA ASP A 127 -53.86 -8.33 -3.50
C ASP A 127 -55.23 -7.79 -3.96
N LEU A 128 -55.60 -8.05 -5.22
CA LEU A 128 -56.85 -7.58 -5.82
C LEU A 128 -57.80 -8.77 -5.99
N LYS A 129 -58.99 -8.67 -5.38
CA LYS A 129 -60.12 -9.60 -5.55
C LYS A 129 -61.00 -9.20 -6.73
#